data_AF-A0A556QXV5-F1
#
_entry.id   AF-A0A556QXV5-F1
#
_cell.length_a   1.000
_cell.length_b   1.000
_cell.length_c   1.000
_cell.angle_alpha   90.00
_cell.angle_beta   90.00
_cell.angle_gamma   90.00
#
_symmetry.space_group_name_H-M   'P 1'
#
loop_
_entity.id
_entity.type
_entity.pdbx_description
1 polymer ?
#
loop_
_entity_poly.entity_id
_entity_poly.type
_entity_poly.pdbx_seq_one_letter_code
_entity_poly.pdbx_strand_id
1 'polypeptide(L)'
;MPGSKKGVITVIPKDKEVKLKVYNGDHLIGIESFMVQDIPIPQIAITTRNKPIDMKLGVAAPGPRVLEVQVIPNKYFQDFLPKDARYRVVEWVITLARGSRPVHTLTANQSVVDLHSIASLAKPGDRLVIEVKKIERKNFKNEIETIIDRSCFNVLLN
;
A
#
# COMPACT_ATOMS: atom_id res chain seq x y z
N MET A 1 -25.64 19.78 -8.56
CA MET A 1 -24.80 18.81 -9.28
C MET A 1 -25.60 17.53 -9.46
N PRO A 2 -26.11 17.22 -10.66
CA PRO A 2 -26.86 16.00 -10.87
C PRO A 2 -25.90 14.81 -10.96
N GLY A 3 -26.08 13.80 -10.12
CA GLY A 3 -25.46 12.48 -10.29
C GLY A 3 -26.19 11.63 -11.32
N SER A 4 -25.71 10.40 -11.51
CA SER A 4 -26.17 9.48 -12.57
C SER A 4 -27.64 9.06 -12.47
N LYS A 5 -28.30 9.30 -11.33
CA LYS A 5 -29.74 9.08 -11.09
C LYS A 5 -30.31 10.28 -10.34
N LYS A 6 -31.61 10.55 -10.53
CA LYS A 6 -32.33 11.58 -9.76
C LYS A 6 -32.13 11.35 -8.26
N GLY A 7 -31.64 12.36 -7.56
CA GLY A 7 -31.37 12.31 -6.10
C GLY A 7 -29.97 11.81 -5.70
N VAL A 8 -29.13 11.37 -6.65
CA VAL A 8 -27.74 11.00 -6.37
C VAL A 8 -26.85 12.20 -6.66
N ILE A 9 -25.89 12.49 -5.78
CA ILE A 9 -24.88 13.54 -5.96
C ILE A 9 -23.52 12.95 -5.58
N THR A 10 -22.48 13.23 -6.35
CA THR A 10 -21.10 12.88 -6.00
C THR A 10 -20.35 14.15 -5.66
N VAL A 11 -19.73 14.18 -4.49
CA VAL A 11 -18.93 15.31 -4.01
C VAL A 11 -17.48 14.86 -3.86
N ILE A 12 -16.56 15.62 -4.45
CA ILE A 12 -15.12 15.46 -4.25
C ILE A 12 -14.69 16.62 -3.34
N PRO A 13 -14.47 16.36 -2.04
CA PRO A 13 -14.12 17.43 -1.12
C PRO A 13 -12.74 18.02 -1.44
N LYS A 14 -12.58 19.31 -1.18
CA LYS A 14 -11.28 20.01 -1.19
C LYS A 14 -10.85 20.48 0.21
N ASP A 15 -11.81 20.59 1.13
CA ASP A 15 -11.63 21.08 2.49
C ASP A 15 -11.99 19.99 3.51
N LYS A 16 -11.63 20.19 4.78
CA LYS A 16 -11.91 19.25 5.87
C LYS A 16 -13.39 19.10 6.23
N GLU A 17 -14.23 20.03 5.78
CA GLU A 17 -15.67 20.02 5.99
C GLU A 17 -16.38 20.37 4.69
N VAL A 18 -17.46 19.64 4.37
CA VAL A 18 -18.38 19.96 3.29
C VAL A 18 -19.76 20.22 3.86
N LYS A 19 -20.34 21.39 3.55
CA LYS A 19 -21.71 21.73 3.93
C LYS A 19 -22.63 21.59 2.73
N LEU A 20 -23.52 20.60 2.77
CA LEU A 20 -24.53 20.38 1.74
C LEU A 20 -25.82 21.13 2.13
N LYS A 21 -26.18 22.14 1.34
CA LYS A 21 -27.43 22.90 1.50
C LYS A 21 -28.47 22.36 0.52
N VAL A 22 -29.63 21.96 1.03
CA VAL A 22 -30.74 21.43 0.21
C VAL A 22 -31.83 22.49 0.11
N TYR A 23 -32.27 22.77 -1.12
CA TYR A 23 -33.30 23.76 -1.41
C TYR A 23 -34.49 23.12 -2.12
N ASN A 24 -35.70 23.64 -1.89
CA ASN A 24 -36.88 23.38 -2.70
C ASN A 24 -37.42 24.72 -3.22
N GLY A 25 -37.21 25.00 -4.51
CA GLY A 25 -37.32 26.36 -5.05
C GLY A 25 -36.32 27.28 -4.34
N ASP A 26 -36.80 28.43 -3.86
CA ASP A 26 -35.99 29.41 -3.12
C ASP A 26 -35.95 29.16 -1.60
N HIS A 27 -36.58 28.09 -1.12
CA HIS A 27 -36.66 27.77 0.31
C HIS A 27 -35.56 26.77 0.71
N LEU A 28 -34.72 27.14 1.69
CA LEU A 28 -33.73 26.24 2.29
C LEU A 28 -34.43 25.20 3.17
N ILE A 29 -34.31 23.93 2.81
CA ILE A 29 -34.87 22.81 3.59
C ILE A 29 -33.96 22.46 4.76
N GLY A 30 -32.64 22.49 4.55
CA GLY A 30 -31.68 22.12 5.58
C GLY A 30 -30.23 22.20 5.11
N ILE A 31 -29.34 22.10 6.10
CA ILE A 31 -27.89 22.06 5.91
C ILE A 31 -27.38 20.81 6.63
N GLU A 32 -26.62 19.99 5.90
CA GLU A 32 -25.93 18.84 6.47
C GLU A 32 -24.43 19.02 6.32
N SER A 33 -23.70 18.88 7.42
CA SER A 33 -22.24 19.00 7.48
C SER A 33 -21.61 17.62 7.46
N PHE A 34 -20.65 17.42 6.56
CA PHE A 34 -19.86 16.20 6.44
C PHE A 34 -18.40 16.52 6.75
N MET A 35 -17.83 15.81 7.72
CA MET A 35 -16.40 15.86 7.99
C MET A 35 -15.67 14.96 6.99
N VAL A 36 -14.63 15.51 6.36
CA VAL A 36 -13.84 14.81 5.36
C VAL A 36 -12.74 14.04 6.08
N GLN A 37 -12.74 12.73 5.88
CA GLN A 37 -11.71 11.84 6.41
C GLN A 37 -10.54 11.77 5.45
N ASP A 38 -9.32 11.74 6.00
CA ASP A 38 -8.13 11.46 5.22
C ASP A 38 -8.17 10.03 4.67
N ILE A 39 -7.46 9.82 3.57
CA ILE A 39 -7.41 8.51 2.94
C ILE A 39 -6.59 7.56 3.81
N PRO A 40 -7.14 6.42 4.23
CA PRO A 40 -6.42 5.49 5.10
C PRO A 40 -5.12 4.98 4.47
N ILE A 41 -4.07 4.89 5.28
CA ILE A 41 -2.80 4.30 4.88
C ILE A 41 -3.01 2.80 4.63
N PRO A 42 -2.54 2.26 3.49
CA PRO A 42 -2.66 0.83 3.21
C PRO A 42 -1.71 0.01 4.10
N GLN A 43 -2.04 -1.26 4.31
CA GLN A 43 -1.14 -2.22 4.94
C GLN A 43 -0.21 -2.84 3.88
N ILE A 44 1.02 -3.13 4.26
CA ILE A 44 1.98 -3.83 3.40
C ILE A 44 2.19 -5.24 3.94
N ALA A 45 2.09 -6.22 3.05
CA ALA A 45 2.42 -7.61 3.34
C ALA A 45 3.54 -8.08 2.41
N ILE A 46 4.54 -8.74 2.99
CA ILE A 46 5.59 -9.42 2.25
C ILE A 46 5.21 -10.90 2.16
N THR A 47 5.14 -11.41 0.93
CA THR A 47 4.81 -12.80 0.64
C THR A 47 5.91 -13.48 -0.17
N THR A 48 5.92 -14.80 -0.15
CA THR A 48 6.68 -15.62 -1.09
C THR A 48 5.75 -16.69 -1.64
N ARG A 49 5.61 -16.76 -2.97
CA ARG A 49 4.67 -17.67 -3.65
C ARG A 49 3.25 -17.54 -3.09
N ASN A 50 2.78 -16.30 -2.92
CA ASN A 50 1.49 -15.95 -2.31
C ASN A 50 1.26 -16.41 -0.86
N LYS A 51 2.31 -16.81 -0.14
CA LYS A 51 2.22 -17.15 1.30
C LYS A 51 2.88 -16.06 2.14
N PRO A 52 2.24 -15.64 3.26
CA PRO A 52 2.84 -14.68 4.17
C PRO A 52 4.12 -15.26 4.79
N ILE A 53 5.15 -14.43 4.91
CA ILE A 53 6.36 -14.79 5.63
C ILE A 53 6.14 -14.54 7.12
N ASP A 54 6.46 -15.54 7.93
CA ASP A 54 6.49 -15.37 9.37
C ASP A 54 7.73 -14.55 9.74
N MET A 55 7.53 -13.29 10.10
CA MET A 55 8.60 -12.36 10.46
C MET A 55 9.27 -12.72 11.80
N LYS A 56 8.61 -13.50 12.66
CA LYS A 56 9.16 -13.94 13.96
C LYS A 56 10.04 -15.17 13.79
N LEU A 57 9.57 -16.16 13.04
CA LEU A 57 10.30 -17.41 12.80
C LEU A 57 11.37 -17.26 11.70
N GLY A 58 11.16 -16.34 10.77
CA GLY A 58 12.01 -16.20 9.60
C GLY A 58 11.75 -17.29 8.56
N VAL A 59 12.77 -17.57 7.76
CA VAL A 59 12.74 -18.56 6.68
C VAL A 59 14.06 -19.34 6.67
N ALA A 60 14.02 -20.61 6.28
CA ALA A 60 15.24 -21.42 6.15
C ALA A 60 16.20 -20.84 5.12
N ALA A 61 17.49 -20.79 5.46
CA ALA A 61 18.54 -20.46 4.52
C ALA A 61 18.53 -21.44 3.32
N PRO A 62 18.74 -20.96 2.08
CA PRO A 62 19.18 -19.62 1.69
C PRO A 62 18.08 -18.54 1.61
N GLY A 63 16.87 -18.85 2.03
CA GLY A 63 15.69 -17.98 1.94
C GLY A 63 14.86 -18.21 0.66
N PRO A 64 13.79 -17.43 0.49
CA PRO A 64 12.92 -17.54 -0.67
C PRO A 64 13.65 -17.14 -1.96
N ARG A 65 13.28 -17.80 -3.06
CA ARG A 65 13.78 -17.44 -4.40
C ARG A 65 12.98 -16.31 -5.05
N VAL A 66 11.79 -16.04 -4.54
CA VAL A 66 10.90 -14.98 -5.02
C VAL A 66 10.31 -14.28 -3.82
N LEU A 67 10.32 -12.96 -3.85
CA LEU A 67 9.55 -12.12 -2.92
C LEU A 67 8.51 -11.33 -3.67
N GLU A 68 7.41 -11.09 -2.98
CA GLU A 68 6.26 -10.34 -3.45
C GLU A 68 5.87 -9.30 -2.40
N VAL A 69 5.56 -8.09 -2.85
CA VAL A 69 4.96 -7.05 -2.02
C VAL A 69 3.51 -6.90 -2.41
N GLN A 70 2.63 -7.09 -1.43
CA GLN A 70 1.21 -6.83 -1.56
C GLN A 70 0.87 -5.58 -0.77
N VAL A 71 0.26 -4.60 -1.47
CA VAL A 71 -0.28 -3.39 -0.85
C VAL A 71 -1.77 -3.61 -0.65
N ILE A 72 -2.16 -3.85 0.60
CA ILE A 72 -3.51 -4.21 1.02
C ILE A 72 -4.23 -2.92 1.43
N PRO A 73 -5.25 -2.47 0.69
CA PRO A 73 -6.03 -1.31 1.10
C PRO A 73 -6.78 -1.56 2.40
N ASN A 74 -7.14 -0.50 3.11
CA ASN A 74 -8.06 -0.62 4.24
C ASN A 74 -9.40 -1.20 3.75
N LYS A 75 -9.93 -2.20 4.46
CA LYS A 75 -11.16 -2.91 4.08
C LYS A 75 -12.34 -1.97 3.86
N TYR A 76 -12.63 -1.08 4.80
CA TYR A 76 -13.75 -0.14 4.67
C TYR A 76 -13.54 0.81 3.49
N PHE A 77 -12.32 1.34 3.31
CA PHE A 77 -12.02 2.21 2.16
C PHE A 77 -12.21 1.49 0.83
N GLN A 78 -11.81 0.23 0.74
CA GLN A 78 -12.01 -0.61 -0.45
C GLN A 78 -13.49 -0.92 -0.70
N ASP A 79 -14.26 -1.24 0.34
CA ASP A 79 -15.67 -1.58 0.23
C ASP A 79 -16.51 -0.38 -0.26
N PHE A 80 -16.25 0.82 0.29
CA PHE A 80 -16.98 2.04 -0.07
C PHE A 80 -16.46 2.73 -1.34
N LEU A 81 -15.14 2.71 -1.57
CA LEU A 81 -14.47 3.41 -2.66
C LEU A 81 -13.48 2.49 -3.40
N PRO A 82 -13.95 1.40 -4.04
CA PRO A 82 -13.08 0.39 -4.65
C PRO A 82 -12.23 0.95 -5.80
N LYS A 83 -12.71 1.99 -6.49
CA LYS A 83 -11.96 2.64 -7.58
C LYS A 83 -10.83 3.54 -7.07
N ASP A 84 -10.90 3.98 -5.81
CA ASP A 84 -9.87 4.78 -5.15
C ASP A 84 -8.89 3.94 -4.32
N ALA A 85 -9.27 2.72 -3.94
CA ALA A 85 -8.48 1.79 -3.16
C ALA A 85 -7.51 0.92 -3.99
N ARG A 86 -7.06 1.41 -5.15
CA ARG A 86 -6.15 0.67 -6.05
C ARG A 86 -4.72 1.11 -5.82
N TYR A 87 -3.89 0.22 -5.31
CA TYR A 87 -2.50 0.51 -4.96
C TYR A 87 -1.53 -0.41 -5.71
N ARG A 88 -0.31 0.08 -5.93
CA ARG A 88 0.84 -0.72 -6.38
C ARG A 88 2.12 -0.23 -5.74
N VAL A 89 3.05 -1.14 -5.45
CA VAL A 89 4.41 -0.75 -5.09
C VAL A 89 5.15 -0.27 -6.34
N VAL A 90 5.95 0.77 -6.20
CA VAL A 90 6.75 1.36 -7.29
C VAL A 90 8.24 1.19 -7.04
N GLU A 91 8.65 1.25 -5.77
CA GLU A 91 10.04 1.16 -5.41
C GLU A 91 10.18 0.54 -4.02
N TRP A 92 11.00 -0.50 -3.94
CA TRP A 92 11.37 -1.15 -2.71
C TRP A 92 12.77 -1.74 -2.83
N VAL A 93 13.44 -1.92 -1.69
CA VAL A 93 14.84 -2.33 -1.62
C VAL A 93 14.93 -3.56 -0.74
N ILE A 94 15.58 -4.60 -1.24
CA ILE A 94 15.88 -5.83 -0.49
C ILE A 94 17.38 -5.86 -0.24
N THR A 95 17.78 -5.97 1.03
CA THR A 95 19.18 -6.06 1.44
C THR A 95 19.40 -7.35 2.23
N LEU A 96 20.31 -8.20 1.73
CA LEU A 96 20.89 -9.26 2.53
C LEU A 96 21.91 -8.65 3.49
N ALA A 97 21.71 -8.80 4.79
CA ALA A 97 22.61 -8.27 5.82
C ALA A 97 23.18 -9.40 6.68
N ARG A 98 24.48 -9.30 6.99
CA ARG A 98 25.20 -10.19 7.90
C ARG A 98 25.69 -9.38 9.09
N GLY A 99 25.05 -9.58 10.24
CA GLY A 99 25.24 -8.70 11.40
C GLY A 99 24.87 -7.25 11.06
N SER A 100 25.83 -6.33 11.14
CA SER A 100 25.67 -4.91 10.81
C SER A 100 26.01 -4.56 9.35
N ARG A 101 26.56 -5.49 8.56
CA ARG A 101 27.06 -5.21 7.21
C ARG A 101 26.06 -5.65 6.13
N PRO A 102 25.74 -4.79 5.15
CA PRO A 102 25.05 -5.23 3.94
C PRO A 102 26.00 -6.11 3.11
N VAL A 103 25.51 -7.27 2.69
CA VAL A 103 26.23 -8.22 1.82
C VAL A 103 25.86 -7.97 0.37
N HIS A 104 24.57 -7.81 0.09
CA HIS A 104 24.06 -7.55 -1.24
C HIS A 104 22.74 -6.78 -1.15
N THR A 105 22.50 -5.87 -2.08
CA THR A 105 21.29 -5.04 -2.14
C THR A 105 20.71 -5.08 -3.54
N LEU A 106 19.40 -5.24 -3.61
CA LEU A 106 18.62 -5.27 -4.83
C LEU A 106 17.49 -4.26 -4.74
N THR A 107 17.43 -3.34 -5.69
CA THR A 107 16.29 -2.41 -5.84
C THR A 107 15.29 -2.99 -6.82
N ALA A 108 14.02 -2.88 -6.46
CA ALA A 108 12.91 -3.50 -7.14
C ALA A 108 11.84 -2.47 -7.47
N ASN A 109 11.42 -2.44 -8.75
CA ASN A 109 10.38 -1.51 -9.23
C ASN A 109 9.06 -2.20 -9.62
N GLN A 110 8.96 -3.48 -9.28
CA GLN A 110 7.82 -4.35 -9.58
C GLN A 110 7.41 -5.08 -8.31
N SER A 111 6.14 -5.47 -8.20
CA SER A 111 5.62 -6.13 -7.00
C SER A 111 6.24 -7.49 -6.72
N VAL A 112 6.84 -8.14 -7.73
CA VAL A 112 7.44 -9.48 -7.63
C VAL A 112 8.88 -9.41 -8.07
N VAL A 113 9.79 -9.98 -7.28
CA VAL A 113 11.22 -9.98 -7.58
C VAL A 113 11.85 -11.34 -7.36
N ASP A 114 12.72 -11.72 -8.30
CA ASP A 114 13.62 -12.85 -8.17
C ASP A 114 14.78 -12.52 -7.24
N LEU A 115 15.09 -13.46 -6.35
CA LEU A 115 16.14 -13.35 -5.34
C LEU A 115 17.29 -14.32 -5.60
N HIS A 116 17.48 -14.83 -6.82
CA HIS A 116 18.52 -15.82 -7.08
C HIS A 116 19.92 -15.31 -6.70
N SER A 117 20.22 -14.04 -7.00
CA SER A 117 21.50 -13.40 -6.64
C SER A 117 21.70 -13.20 -5.13
N ILE A 118 20.62 -12.99 -4.39
CA ILE A 118 20.66 -12.86 -2.93
C ILE A 118 20.82 -14.23 -2.28
N ALA A 119 20.00 -15.19 -2.70
CA ALA A 119 19.97 -16.53 -2.15
C ALA A 119 21.26 -17.34 -2.47
N SER A 120 22.03 -16.97 -3.50
CA SER A 120 23.35 -17.59 -3.73
C SER A 120 24.42 -17.14 -2.72
N LEU A 121 24.24 -15.99 -2.07
CA LEU A 121 25.16 -15.40 -1.09
C LEU A 121 24.72 -15.60 0.37
N ALA A 122 23.45 -15.95 0.57
CA ALA A 122 22.81 -16.10 1.86
C ALA A 122 23.35 -17.29 2.66
N LYS A 123 23.53 -17.07 3.96
CA LYS A 123 23.94 -18.09 4.93
C LYS A 123 22.96 -18.12 6.12
N PRO A 124 22.89 -19.25 6.86
CA PRO A 124 22.20 -19.28 8.15
C PRO A 124 22.71 -18.17 9.07
N GLY A 125 21.80 -17.46 9.74
CA GLY A 125 22.07 -16.30 10.59
C GLY A 125 22.11 -14.94 9.87
N ASP A 126 22.08 -14.92 8.53
CA ASP A 126 21.86 -13.67 7.79
C ASP A 126 20.39 -13.21 7.93
N ARG A 127 20.10 -11.99 7.47
CA ARG A 127 18.73 -11.47 7.42
C ARG A 127 18.44 -10.74 6.11
N LEU A 128 17.20 -10.80 5.67
CA LEU A 128 16.68 -9.98 4.59
C LEU A 128 15.98 -8.76 5.18
N VAL A 129 16.53 -7.58 4.92
CA VAL A 129 15.94 -6.30 5.26
C VAL A 129 15.23 -5.76 4.02
N ILE A 130 13.92 -5.60 4.12
CA ILE A 130 13.06 -5.21 3.00
C ILE A 130 12.45 -3.86 3.34
N GLU A 131 12.73 -2.86 2.52
CA GLU A 131 12.25 -1.50 2.73
C GLU A 131 11.37 -1.08 1.56
N VAL A 132 10.11 -0.76 1.83
CA VAL A 132 9.24 -0.15 0.82
C VAL A 132 9.45 1.35 0.84
N LYS A 133 9.77 1.93 -0.32
CA LYS A 133 10.10 3.37 -0.46
C LYS A 133 8.94 4.15 -1.06
N LYS A 134 8.30 3.59 -2.10
CA LYS A 134 7.24 4.27 -2.84
C LYS A 134 6.11 3.34 -3.23
N ILE A 135 4.91 3.84 -3.05
CA ILE A 135 3.64 3.23 -3.45
C ILE A 135 2.92 4.25 -4.33
N GLU A 136 2.13 3.77 -5.29
CA GLU A 136 1.21 4.60 -6.05
C GLU A 136 -0.22 4.18 -5.78
N ARG A 137 -1.09 5.17 -5.58
CA ARG A 137 -2.54 4.99 -5.57
C ARG A 137 -3.12 5.48 -6.88
N LYS A 138 -4.05 4.72 -7.46
CA LYS A 138 -4.82 5.12 -8.64
C LYS A 138 -6.25 5.44 -8.22
N ASN A 139 -6.62 6.71 -8.28
CA ASN A 139 -7.93 7.20 -7.85
C ASN A 139 -9.05 6.85 -8.85
N PHE A 140 -10.32 7.20 -8.55
CA PHE A 140 -11.45 6.89 -9.43
C PHE A 140 -11.40 7.57 -10.81
N LYS A 141 -10.61 8.65 -10.96
CA LYS A 141 -10.35 9.33 -12.24
C LYS A 141 -9.17 8.73 -13.02
N ASN A 142 -8.56 7.68 -12.50
CA ASN A 142 -7.34 7.06 -13.03
C ASN A 142 -6.08 7.93 -12.90
N GLU A 143 -6.12 8.99 -12.09
CA GLU A 143 -4.94 9.78 -11.75
C GLU A 143 -4.10 9.01 -10.73
N ILE A 144 -2.78 9.16 -10.84
CA ILE A 144 -1.81 8.47 -10.00
C ILE A 144 -1.31 9.45 -8.94
N GLU A 145 -1.42 9.02 -7.68
CA GLU A 145 -0.87 9.72 -6.52
C GLU A 145 0.28 8.91 -5.94
N THR A 146 1.48 9.49 -5.89
CA THR A 146 2.64 8.86 -5.28
C THR A 146 2.62 9.06 -3.77
N ILE A 147 2.79 7.96 -3.04
CA ILE A 147 2.84 7.90 -1.59
C ILE A 147 4.24 7.42 -1.20
N ILE A 148 4.93 8.20 -0.37
CA ILE A 148 6.21 7.79 0.22
C ILE A 148 5.92 6.86 1.39
N ASP A 149 6.49 5.67 1.35
CA ASP A 149 6.38 4.69 2.42
C ASP A 149 7.73 4.51 3.12
N ARG A 150 7.69 4.07 4.39
CA ARG A 150 8.89 3.83 5.22
C ARG A 150 8.82 2.50 5.94
N SER A 151 7.94 1.61 5.51
CA SER A 151 7.79 0.28 6.11
C SER A 151 9.05 -0.52 5.89
N CYS A 152 9.53 -1.14 6.97
CA CYS A 152 10.73 -1.96 6.98
C CYS A 152 10.40 -3.31 7.60
N PHE A 153 10.74 -4.37 6.88
CA PHE A 153 10.54 -5.76 7.31
C PHE A 153 11.90 -6.43 7.44
N ASN A 154 12.08 -7.17 8.52
CA ASN A 154 13.31 -7.89 8.80
C ASN A 154 12.99 -9.38 8.91
N VAL A 155 13.48 -10.16 7.94
CA VAL A 155 13.26 -11.61 7.87
C VAL A 155 14.57 -12.30 8.23
N LEU A 156 14.58 -13.07 9.32
CA LEU A 156 15.73 -13.88 9.70
C LEU A 156 15.89 -15.08 8.75
N LEU A 157 17.12 -15.41 8.40
CA LEU A 157 17.46 -16.65 7.70
C LEU A 157 17.98 -17.65 8.74
N ASN A 158 17.21 -18.71 9.02
CA ASN A 158 17.58 -19.74 10.00
C ASN A 158 18.31 -20.93 9.36
#